data_AF-A0A4Q3VQR7-F1
#
_entry.id   AF-A0A4Q3VQR7-F1
#
_cell.length_a   1.000
_cell.length_b   1.000
_cell.length_c   1.000
_cell.angle_alpha   90.00
_cell.angle_beta   90.00
_cell.angle_gamma   90.00
#
_symmetry.space_group_name_H-M   'P 1'
#
loop_
_entity.id
_entity.type
_entity.pdbx_description
1 polymer ?
#
loop_
_entity_poly.entity_id
_entity_poly.type
_entity_poly.pdbx_seq_one_letter_code
_entity_poly.pdbx_strand_id
1 'polypeptide(L)'
;MSPSEPARRRRLSGLESTTIRLLTVCGLVMLLFASVVFRFLQSELLRLDGLYDSLAQEKAATERTILALDQGRVDEEVQNLTVWSDLYRAVEKPDKKWAEDRLRPYVESGLVDAVLVFDRSGRAIYKLYKNPQAWNFEPSTTTVQRFSRLGGTNTGFEPGRDFPVQVFGGTIHRDKDIRRLEEPVGTMLFVRYWNDAQLERLSAMLGSALSVTDSISRSEATEEDRESSSVVSMSSLGDIDSQAVGYLKSERRSESLAALRSGANRSFGIYMALASCTLFLGFALLVPWVAYPVKRLRSALDRGSADPI
;
A
#
# COMPACT_ATOMS: atom_id res chain seq x y z
N MET A 1 -64.27 50.01 -35.28
CA MET A 1 -64.61 49.02 -34.23
C MET A 1 -63.36 48.70 -33.45
N SER A 2 -63.23 49.26 -32.24
CA SER A 2 -62.07 49.05 -31.39
C SER A 2 -62.13 47.61 -30.83
N PRO A 3 -61.11 46.76 -31.04
CA PRO A 3 -61.11 45.42 -30.48
C PRO A 3 -61.19 45.52 -28.95
N SER A 4 -62.11 44.75 -28.37
CA SER A 4 -62.40 44.77 -26.94
C SER A 4 -61.14 44.47 -26.12
N GLU A 5 -60.85 45.33 -25.14
CA GLU A 5 -59.77 45.24 -24.15
C GLU A 5 -59.45 43.83 -23.61
N PRO A 6 -60.42 42.90 -23.36
CA PRO A 6 -60.12 41.52 -22.96
C PRO A 6 -59.30 40.71 -23.96
N ALA A 7 -59.39 40.98 -25.26
CA ALA A 7 -58.62 40.27 -26.29
C ALA A 7 -57.12 40.63 -26.27
N ARG A 8 -56.78 41.86 -25.84
CA ARG A 8 -55.40 42.35 -25.76
C ARG A 8 -54.66 41.76 -24.55
N ARG A 9 -55.33 41.61 -23.40
CA ARG A 9 -54.76 40.98 -22.20
C ARG A 9 -54.46 39.48 -22.38
N ARG A 10 -55.27 38.73 -23.13
CA ARG A 10 -55.01 37.29 -23.40
C ARG A 10 -53.79 37.02 -24.29
N ARG A 11 -53.36 37.97 -25.14
CA ARG A 11 -52.19 37.78 -26.02
C ARG A 11 -50.85 38.05 -25.33
N LEU A 12 -50.82 38.98 -24.37
CA LEU A 12 -49.60 39.29 -23.61
C LEU A 12 -49.19 38.15 -22.65
N SER A 13 -50.17 37.44 -22.06
CA SER A 13 -49.88 36.28 -21.20
C SER A 13 -49.29 35.07 -21.94
N GLY A 14 -49.57 34.93 -23.25
CA GLY A 14 -49.03 33.85 -24.07
C GLY A 14 -47.51 33.97 -24.28
N LEU A 15 -47.01 35.18 -24.50
CA LEU A 15 -45.59 35.46 -24.77
C LEU A 15 -44.72 35.26 -23.52
N GLU A 16 -45.17 35.71 -22.35
CA GLU A 16 -44.47 35.46 -21.08
C GLU A 16 -44.37 33.95 -20.78
N SER A 17 -45.38 33.16 -21.19
CA SER A 17 -45.31 31.70 -21.03
C SER A 17 -44.24 31.05 -21.93
N THR A 18 -43.98 31.59 -23.13
CA THR A 18 -42.99 31.01 -24.05
C THR A 18 -41.55 31.25 -23.59
N THR A 19 -41.24 32.43 -23.06
CA THR A 19 -39.91 32.74 -22.50
C THR A 19 -39.61 31.91 -21.26
N ILE A 20 -40.61 31.70 -20.39
CA ILE A 20 -40.47 30.83 -19.22
C ILE A 20 -40.20 29.40 -19.67
N ARG A 21 -40.96 28.86 -20.63
CA ARG A 21 -40.74 27.49 -21.15
C ARG A 21 -39.35 27.27 -21.73
N LEU A 22 -38.83 28.23 -22.50
CA LEU A 22 -37.48 28.17 -23.06
C LEU A 22 -36.39 28.19 -21.99
N LEU A 23 -36.53 29.07 -20.98
CA LEU A 23 -35.63 29.09 -19.82
C LEU A 23 -35.68 27.77 -19.04
N THR A 24 -36.87 27.19 -18.85
CA THR A 24 -37.03 25.89 -18.18
C THR A 24 -36.35 24.77 -18.94
N VAL A 25 -36.53 24.68 -20.26
CA VAL A 25 -35.86 23.67 -21.09
C VAL A 25 -34.35 23.83 -21.06
N CYS A 26 -33.85 25.07 -21.15
CA CYS A 26 -32.43 25.34 -21.09
C CYS A 26 -31.84 24.92 -19.72
N GLY A 27 -32.50 25.30 -18.62
CA GLY A 27 -32.09 24.89 -17.27
C GLY A 27 -32.09 23.37 -17.08
N LEU A 28 -33.07 22.66 -17.65
CA LEU A 28 -33.13 21.19 -17.62
C LEU A 28 -31.93 20.56 -18.35
N VAL A 29 -31.59 21.06 -19.53
CA VAL A 29 -30.42 20.58 -20.30
C VAL A 29 -29.13 20.83 -19.53
N MET A 30 -28.99 21.98 -18.87
CA MET A 30 -27.83 22.28 -18.02
C MET A 30 -27.72 21.28 -16.86
N LEU A 31 -28.83 20.98 -16.20
CA LEU A 31 -28.86 20.05 -15.08
C LEU A 31 -28.51 18.63 -15.53
N LEU A 32 -29.03 18.18 -16.67
CA LEU A 32 -28.66 16.90 -17.27
C LEU A 32 -27.17 16.83 -17.62
N PHE A 33 -26.63 17.87 -18.25
CA PHE A 33 -25.22 17.92 -18.58
C PHE A 33 -24.33 17.90 -17.32
N ALA A 34 -24.66 18.72 -16.31
CA ALA A 34 -23.97 18.72 -15.03
C ALA A 34 -24.03 17.35 -14.34
N SER A 35 -25.17 16.66 -14.42
CA SER A 35 -25.34 15.31 -13.89
C SER A 35 -24.44 14.29 -14.59
N VAL A 36 -24.33 14.34 -15.92
CA VAL A 36 -23.45 13.45 -16.70
C VAL A 36 -21.99 13.70 -16.36
N VAL A 37 -21.56 14.96 -16.31
CA VAL A 37 -20.18 15.32 -15.92
C VAL A 37 -19.89 14.87 -14.50
N PHE A 38 -20.81 15.10 -13.56
CA PHE A 38 -20.65 14.68 -12.17
C PHE A 38 -20.53 13.15 -12.04
N ARG A 39 -21.37 12.39 -12.76
CA ARG A 39 -21.31 10.92 -12.82
C ARG A 39 -19.99 10.43 -13.40
N PHE A 40 -19.53 11.04 -14.49
CA PHE A 40 -18.24 10.72 -15.10
C PHE A 40 -17.08 10.94 -14.11
N LEU A 41 -17.11 12.05 -13.37
CA LEU A 41 -16.09 12.36 -12.37
C LEU A 41 -16.07 11.37 -11.21
N GLN A 42 -17.23 11.01 -10.68
CA GLN A 42 -17.30 9.97 -9.65
C GLN A 42 -16.76 8.64 -10.17
N SER A 43 -17.03 8.29 -11.44
CA SER A 43 -16.51 7.05 -12.02
C SER A 43 -15.00 7.04 -12.19
N GLU A 44 -14.39 8.17 -12.56
CA GLU A 44 -12.92 8.28 -12.65
C GLU A 44 -12.25 8.24 -11.28
N LEU A 45 -12.84 8.88 -10.27
CA LEU A 45 -12.33 8.80 -8.89
C LEU A 45 -12.36 7.36 -8.36
N LEU A 46 -13.48 6.66 -8.53
CA LEU A 46 -13.59 5.25 -8.14
C LEU A 46 -12.60 4.35 -8.90
N ARG A 47 -12.33 4.66 -10.17
CA ARG A 47 -11.36 3.93 -10.97
C ARG A 47 -9.93 4.17 -10.49
N LEU A 48 -9.60 5.41 -10.10
CA LEU A 48 -8.31 5.74 -9.49
C LEU A 48 -8.10 5.02 -8.16
N ASP A 49 -9.13 4.95 -7.32
CA ASP A 49 -9.07 4.20 -6.06
C ASP A 49 -8.82 2.70 -6.31
N GLY A 50 -9.53 2.09 -7.27
CA GLY A 50 -9.29 0.69 -7.65
C GLY A 50 -7.89 0.43 -8.21
N LEU A 51 -7.33 1.39 -8.97
CA LEU A 51 -5.94 1.31 -9.44
C LEU A 51 -4.94 1.43 -8.28
N TYR A 52 -5.22 2.29 -7.31
CA TYR A 52 -4.39 2.44 -6.11
C TYR A 52 -4.34 1.12 -5.32
N ASP A 53 -5.49 0.51 -5.06
CA ASP A 53 -5.56 -0.76 -4.33
C ASP A 53 -4.87 -1.89 -5.09
N SER A 54 -5.05 -1.97 -6.41
CA SER A 54 -4.36 -2.96 -7.26
C SER A 54 -2.84 -2.79 -7.20
N LEU A 55 -2.35 -1.55 -7.28
CA LEU A 55 -0.92 -1.27 -7.16
C LEU A 55 -0.40 -1.61 -5.76
N ALA A 56 -1.14 -1.26 -4.71
CA ALA A 56 -0.78 -1.62 -3.34
C ALA A 56 -0.67 -3.14 -3.16
N GLN A 57 -1.61 -3.91 -3.70
CA GLN A 57 -1.58 -5.37 -3.65
C GLN A 57 -0.42 -5.97 -4.45
N GLU A 58 -0.16 -5.49 -5.67
CA GLU A 58 0.97 -5.95 -6.50
C GLU A 58 2.31 -5.68 -5.80
N LYS A 59 2.45 -4.51 -5.17
CA LYS A 59 3.65 -4.17 -4.40
C LYS A 59 3.78 -5.03 -3.14
N ALA A 60 2.71 -5.20 -2.37
CA ALA A 60 2.73 -6.09 -1.22
C ALA A 60 3.11 -7.53 -1.60
N ALA A 61 2.66 -8.02 -2.76
CA ALA A 61 3.06 -9.34 -3.28
C ALA A 61 4.55 -9.39 -3.63
N THR A 62 5.06 -8.37 -4.34
CA THR A 62 6.48 -8.26 -4.70
C THR A 62 7.37 -8.19 -3.46
N GLU A 63 6.96 -7.42 -2.45
CA GLU A 63 7.64 -7.30 -1.16
C GLU A 63 7.72 -8.65 -0.45
N ARG A 64 6.60 -9.38 -0.36
CA ARG A 64 6.58 -10.74 0.21
C ARG A 64 7.55 -11.67 -0.52
N THR A 65 7.61 -11.62 -1.85
CA THR A 65 8.54 -12.44 -2.63
C THR A 65 10.00 -12.10 -2.30
N ILE A 66 10.37 -10.82 -2.27
CA ILE A 66 11.75 -10.40 -1.99
C ILE A 66 12.15 -10.75 -0.55
N LEU A 67 11.26 -10.52 0.41
CA LEU A 67 11.48 -10.92 1.80
C LEU A 67 11.61 -12.43 1.95
N ALA A 68 10.76 -13.21 1.28
CA ALA A 68 10.84 -14.67 1.28
C ALA A 68 12.15 -15.18 0.65
N LEU A 69 12.65 -14.54 -0.41
CA LEU A 69 13.95 -14.88 -1.01
C LEU A 69 15.12 -14.57 -0.06
N ASP A 70 15.11 -13.41 0.60
CA ASP A 70 16.16 -13.04 1.57
C ASP A 70 16.16 -13.95 2.80
N GLN A 71 14.97 -14.36 3.25
CA GLN A 71 14.79 -15.32 4.35
C GLN A 71 15.19 -16.74 3.94
N GLY A 72 14.78 -17.18 2.75
CA GLY A 72 15.06 -18.52 2.22
C GLY A 72 16.55 -18.80 2.12
N ARG A 73 17.37 -17.79 1.80
CA ARG A 73 18.84 -17.93 1.80
C ARG A 73 19.39 -18.28 3.19
N VAL A 74 18.84 -17.71 4.26
CA VAL A 74 19.29 -18.02 5.63
C VAL A 74 18.77 -19.38 6.06
N ASP A 75 17.51 -19.68 5.76
CA ASP A 75 16.88 -20.95 6.09
C ASP A 75 17.61 -22.13 5.43
N GLU A 76 18.01 -21.98 4.16
CA GLU A 76 18.82 -22.98 3.45
C GLU A 76 20.17 -23.24 4.13
N GLU A 77 20.86 -22.19 4.59
CA GLU A 77 22.11 -22.34 5.33
C GLU A 77 21.89 -23.03 6.68
N VAL A 78 20.83 -22.67 7.41
CA VAL A 78 20.47 -23.35 8.67
C VAL A 78 20.16 -24.83 8.42
N GLN A 79 19.43 -25.13 7.36
CA GLN A 79 19.09 -26.50 6.97
C GLN A 79 20.34 -27.31 6.63
N ASN A 80 21.24 -26.75 5.83
CA ASN A 80 22.48 -27.40 5.41
C ASN A 80 23.43 -27.65 6.57
N LEU A 81 23.59 -26.68 7.47
CA LEU A 81 24.48 -26.80 8.63
C LEU A 81 23.94 -27.79 9.67
N THR A 82 22.63 -27.84 9.89
CA THR A 82 22.02 -28.69 10.93
C THR A 82 22.08 -30.19 10.62
N VAL A 83 22.37 -30.56 9.38
CA VAL A 83 22.63 -31.95 8.97
C VAL A 83 24.12 -32.27 8.85
N TRP A 84 25.00 -31.30 9.13
CA TRP A 84 26.44 -31.48 8.99
C TRP A 84 27.01 -32.31 10.15
N SER A 85 27.64 -33.43 9.81
CA SER A 85 28.34 -34.33 10.74
C SER A 85 29.29 -33.61 11.69
N ASP A 86 29.97 -32.58 11.19
CA ASP A 86 30.96 -31.84 11.96
C ASP A 86 30.31 -30.96 13.03
N LEU A 87 29.12 -30.39 12.75
CA LEU A 87 28.35 -29.64 13.74
C LEU A 87 27.87 -30.57 14.86
N TYR A 88 27.36 -31.76 14.52
CA TYR A 88 27.03 -32.80 15.51
C TYR A 88 28.23 -33.13 16.41
N ARG A 89 29.40 -33.41 15.83
CA ARG A 89 30.62 -33.71 16.58
C ARG A 89 31.05 -32.54 17.46
N ALA A 90 30.91 -31.32 16.97
CA ALA A 90 31.21 -30.10 17.70
C ALA A 90 30.21 -29.83 18.84
N VAL A 91 29.00 -30.37 18.79
CA VAL A 91 28.03 -30.34 19.90
C VAL A 91 28.42 -31.35 20.98
N GLU A 92 28.80 -32.58 20.61
CA GLU A 92 29.21 -33.61 21.58
C GLU A 92 30.57 -33.31 22.23
N LYS A 93 31.51 -32.78 21.44
CA LYS A 93 32.86 -32.41 21.91
C LYS A 93 33.16 -30.98 21.48
N PRO A 94 32.85 -29.99 22.33
CA PRO A 94 33.02 -28.59 21.98
C PRO A 94 34.45 -28.22 21.60
N ASP A 95 34.62 -27.71 20.38
CA ASP A 95 35.85 -27.16 19.82
C ASP A 95 35.59 -25.71 19.37
N LYS A 96 36.10 -24.76 20.17
CA LYS A 96 35.96 -23.33 19.88
C LYS A 96 36.60 -22.97 18.54
N LYS A 97 37.76 -23.55 18.20
CA LYS A 97 38.46 -23.21 16.96
C LYS A 97 37.64 -23.66 15.75
N TRP A 98 37.02 -24.84 15.82
CA TRP A 98 36.09 -25.28 14.78
C TRP A 98 34.93 -24.29 14.58
N ALA A 99 34.30 -23.83 15.67
CA ALA A 99 33.20 -22.87 15.58
C ALA A 99 33.66 -21.54 14.96
N GLU A 100 34.85 -21.08 15.33
CA GLU A 100 35.45 -19.88 14.74
C GLU A 100 35.73 -20.07 13.24
N ASP A 101 36.36 -21.18 12.85
CA ASP A 101 36.73 -21.41 11.45
C ASP A 101 35.52 -21.68 10.54
N ARG A 102 34.41 -22.21 11.10
CA ARG A 102 33.25 -22.67 10.31
C ARG A 102 32.00 -21.79 10.42
N LEU A 103 31.73 -21.22 11.59
CA LEU A 103 30.49 -20.47 11.83
C LEU A 103 30.69 -18.95 11.77
N ARG A 104 31.89 -18.44 12.10
CA ARG A 104 32.19 -16.99 12.00
C ARG A 104 31.97 -16.40 10.60
N PRO A 105 32.28 -17.10 9.48
CA PRO A 105 32.08 -16.54 8.15
C PRO A 105 30.64 -16.07 7.88
N TYR A 106 29.61 -16.72 8.45
CA TYR A 106 28.20 -16.31 8.30
C TYR A 106 27.88 -14.99 8.99
N VAL A 107 28.58 -14.70 10.09
CA VAL A 107 28.47 -13.45 10.84
C VAL A 107 29.24 -12.34 10.12
N GLU A 108 30.46 -12.64 9.66
CA GLU A 108 31.33 -11.68 8.97
C GLU A 108 30.81 -11.30 7.58
N SER A 109 30.17 -12.23 6.87
CA SER A 109 29.52 -11.95 5.59
C SER A 109 28.27 -11.07 5.73
N GLY A 110 27.81 -10.82 6.97
CA GLY A 110 26.57 -10.10 7.25
C GLY A 110 25.32 -10.89 6.88
N LEU A 111 25.40 -12.21 6.72
CA LEU A 111 24.20 -13.03 6.53
C LEU A 111 23.32 -12.97 7.78
N VAL A 112 23.95 -13.01 8.96
CA VAL A 112 23.29 -12.92 10.27
C VAL A 112 24.13 -12.08 11.23
N ASP A 113 23.49 -11.59 12.30
CA ASP A 113 24.17 -10.82 13.34
C ASP A 113 24.71 -11.73 14.45
N ALA A 114 24.15 -12.93 14.61
CA ALA A 114 24.73 -13.96 15.46
C ALA A 114 24.41 -15.39 15.02
N VAL A 115 25.26 -16.30 15.48
CA VAL A 115 25.07 -17.75 15.41
C VAL A 115 25.19 -18.30 16.83
N LEU A 116 24.16 -19.01 17.27
CA LEU A 116 24.06 -19.61 18.59
C LEU A 116 23.84 -21.12 18.44
N VAL A 117 24.54 -21.92 19.21
CA VAL A 117 24.39 -23.38 19.21
C VAL A 117 24.14 -23.84 20.64
N PHE A 118 23.12 -24.67 20.82
CA PHE A 118 22.67 -25.18 22.11
C PHE A 118 22.76 -26.70 22.14
N ASP A 119 23.13 -27.26 23.29
CA ASP A 119 23.03 -28.70 23.56
C ASP A 119 21.56 -29.13 23.76
N ARG A 120 21.33 -30.45 23.90
CA ARG A 120 20.00 -31.01 24.18
C ARG A 120 19.34 -30.47 25.45
N SER A 121 20.12 -29.99 26.42
CA SER A 121 19.58 -29.36 27.64
C SER A 121 19.18 -27.89 27.44
N GLY A 122 19.41 -27.34 26.26
CA GLY A 122 19.17 -25.92 25.95
C GLY A 122 20.28 -25.00 26.44
N ARG A 123 21.43 -25.54 26.84
CA ARG A 123 22.58 -24.73 27.26
C ARG A 123 23.41 -24.37 26.05
N ALA A 124 23.77 -23.09 25.95
CA ALA A 124 24.59 -22.58 24.86
C ALA A 124 26.01 -23.18 24.90
N ILE A 125 26.43 -23.77 23.78
CA ILE A 125 27.77 -24.30 23.53
C ILE A 125 28.62 -23.26 22.80
N TYR A 126 28.05 -22.65 21.75
CA TYR A 126 28.70 -21.61 20.96
C TYR A 126 27.83 -20.37 20.88
N LYS A 127 28.49 -19.21 20.96
CA LYS A 127 27.88 -17.90 20.84
C LYS A 127 28.82 -17.02 20.01
N LEU A 128 28.45 -16.74 18.77
CA LEU A 128 29.21 -15.90 17.86
C LEU A 128 28.37 -14.70 17.50
N TYR A 129 28.92 -13.49 17.69
CA TYR A 129 28.23 -12.23 17.48
C TYR A 129 29.02 -11.36 16.53
N LYS A 130 28.32 -10.61 15.67
CA LYS A 130 28.91 -9.61 14.78
C LYS A 130 29.51 -8.46 15.57
N ASN A 131 28.77 -7.98 16.56
CA ASN A 131 29.23 -6.97 17.51
C ASN A 131 28.89 -7.41 18.95
N PRO A 132 29.80 -8.11 19.64
CA PRO A 132 29.56 -8.60 20.99
C PRO A 132 29.21 -7.51 22.01
N GLN A 133 29.69 -6.28 21.82
CA GLN A 133 29.45 -5.17 22.76
C GLN A 133 28.06 -4.54 22.60
N ALA A 134 27.53 -4.54 21.38
CA ALA A 134 26.18 -4.04 21.10
C ALA A 134 25.09 -5.13 21.21
N TRP A 135 25.50 -6.39 21.38
CA TRP A 135 24.58 -7.52 21.45
C TRP A 135 23.75 -7.50 22.73
N ASN A 136 22.42 -7.48 22.58
CA ASN A 136 21.49 -7.36 23.71
C ASN A 136 20.31 -8.36 23.68
N PHE A 137 20.37 -9.35 22.78
CA PHE A 137 19.34 -10.38 22.63
C PHE A 137 19.84 -11.73 23.16
N GLU A 138 19.19 -12.30 24.16
CA GLU A 138 19.44 -13.67 24.57
C GLU A 138 18.14 -14.46 24.33
N PRO A 139 18.14 -15.50 23.48
CA PRO A 139 16.93 -16.27 23.23
C PRO A 139 16.47 -16.91 24.54
N SER A 140 15.17 -16.81 24.82
CA SER A 140 14.61 -17.43 26.02
C SER A 140 14.79 -18.96 25.95
N THR A 141 14.92 -19.62 27.11
CA THR A 141 14.94 -21.09 27.16
C THR A 141 13.71 -21.69 26.48
N THR A 142 12.56 -21.00 26.58
CA THR A 142 11.33 -21.38 25.89
C THR A 142 11.45 -21.28 24.37
N THR A 143 12.11 -20.26 23.82
CA THR A 143 12.38 -20.13 22.38
C THR A 143 13.21 -21.32 21.88
N VAL A 144 14.32 -21.63 22.56
CA VAL A 144 15.19 -22.76 22.20
C VAL A 144 14.40 -24.07 22.23
N GLN A 145 13.60 -24.30 23.27
CA GLN A 145 12.76 -25.49 23.39
C GLN A 145 11.67 -25.57 22.32
N ARG A 146 11.06 -24.44 21.92
CA ARG A 146 10.06 -24.40 20.84
C ARG A 146 10.68 -24.85 19.52
N PHE A 147 11.85 -24.32 19.15
CA PHE A 147 12.59 -24.76 17.96
C PHE A 147 12.98 -26.24 18.04
N SER A 148 13.45 -26.72 19.20
CA SER A 148 13.76 -28.14 19.41
C SER A 148 12.53 -29.04 19.22
N ARG A 149 11.36 -28.62 19.70
CA ARG A 149 10.12 -29.40 19.68
C ARG A 149 9.48 -29.48 18.31
N LEU A 150 9.46 -28.37 17.57
CA LEU A 150 8.86 -28.34 16.22
C LEU A 150 9.64 -29.23 15.25
N GLY A 151 10.94 -29.44 15.50
CA GLY A 151 11.80 -30.19 14.58
C GLY A 151 12.06 -29.41 13.29
N GLY A 152 12.91 -29.97 12.42
CA GLY A 152 13.22 -29.32 11.13
C GLY A 152 13.90 -27.96 11.28
N THR A 153 13.65 -27.10 10.28
CA THR A 153 13.99 -25.67 10.29
C THR A 153 12.71 -24.85 10.43
N ASN A 154 12.76 -23.82 11.26
CA ASN A 154 11.65 -22.88 11.45
C ASN A 154 12.22 -21.46 11.48
N THR A 155 11.37 -20.47 11.23
CA THR A 155 11.72 -19.06 11.36
C THR A 155 10.64 -18.37 12.18
N GLY A 156 11.02 -17.42 13.02
CA GLY A 156 10.08 -16.59 13.76
C GLY A 156 10.72 -15.28 14.20
N PHE A 157 9.88 -14.35 14.65
CA PHE A 157 10.32 -13.11 15.28
C PHE A 157 10.21 -13.20 16.80
N GLU A 158 11.14 -12.55 17.48
CA GLU A 158 11.17 -12.38 18.93
C GLU A 158 11.28 -10.87 19.23
N PRO A 159 10.66 -10.38 20.33
CA PRO A 159 10.82 -9.00 20.73
C PRO A 159 12.27 -8.74 21.15
N GLY A 160 12.91 -7.74 20.54
CA GLY A 160 14.18 -7.20 21.01
C GLY A 160 13.97 -5.90 21.78
N ARG A 161 15.06 -5.37 22.37
CA ARG A 161 15.00 -4.13 23.16
C ARG A 161 14.61 -2.92 22.33
N ASP A 162 15.27 -2.78 21.17
CA ASP A 162 15.14 -1.60 20.30
C ASP A 162 14.52 -1.97 18.94
N PHE A 163 14.73 -3.21 18.50
CA PHE A 163 14.23 -3.73 17.23
C PHE A 163 13.80 -5.18 17.40
N PRO A 164 12.79 -5.68 16.67
CA PRO A 164 12.48 -7.09 16.65
C PRO A 164 13.66 -7.88 16.07
N VAL A 165 13.76 -9.12 16.51
CA VAL A 165 14.84 -10.02 16.17
C VAL A 165 14.26 -11.18 15.40
N GLN A 166 14.77 -11.43 14.20
CA GLN A 166 14.42 -12.59 13.43
C GLN A 166 15.33 -13.75 13.81
N VAL A 167 14.72 -14.88 14.16
CA VAL A 167 15.40 -16.10 14.57
C VAL A 167 15.08 -17.20 13.57
N PHE A 168 16.12 -17.73 12.95
CA PHE A 168 16.09 -18.90 12.09
C PHE A 168 16.66 -20.05 12.90
N GLY A 169 15.86 -21.07 13.19
CA GLY A 169 16.27 -22.16 14.07
C GLY A 169 16.17 -23.51 13.38
N GLY A 170 17.14 -24.37 13.65
CA GLY A 170 17.15 -25.73 13.15
C GLY A 170 17.61 -26.73 14.20
N THR A 171 16.99 -27.90 14.21
CA THR A 171 17.39 -29.02 15.08
C THR A 171 18.63 -29.72 14.50
N ILE A 172 19.63 -30.00 15.35
CA ILE A 172 20.86 -30.68 14.97
C ILE A 172 20.65 -32.19 15.16
N HIS A 173 20.94 -32.98 14.13
CA HIS A 173 20.75 -34.44 14.13
C HIS A 173 22.07 -35.20 13.99
N ARG A 174 22.06 -36.48 14.35
CA ARG A 174 23.21 -37.37 14.14
C ARG A 174 23.37 -37.74 12.67
N ASP A 175 24.58 -38.18 12.33
CA ASP A 175 25.10 -38.45 10.98
C ASP A 175 24.03 -38.91 9.96
N LYS A 176 23.92 -38.18 8.85
CA LYS A 176 23.12 -38.54 7.65
C LYS A 176 21.63 -38.77 7.88
N ASP A 177 21.09 -38.36 9.02
CA ASP A 177 19.64 -38.34 9.21
C ASP A 177 18.99 -37.16 8.48
N ILE A 178 19.07 -37.20 7.15
CA ILE A 178 18.45 -36.22 6.25
C ILE A 178 16.93 -36.19 6.46
N ARG A 179 16.35 -37.31 6.91
CA ARG A 179 14.92 -37.45 7.17
C ARG A 179 14.50 -36.97 8.56
N ARG A 180 15.45 -36.62 9.45
CA ARG A 180 15.23 -36.12 10.81
C ARG A 180 14.32 -37.05 11.64
N LEU A 181 14.56 -38.36 11.55
CA LEU A 181 13.83 -39.40 12.26
C LEU A 181 14.38 -39.65 13.67
N GLU A 182 15.66 -39.36 13.90
CA GLU A 182 16.31 -39.50 15.19
C GLU A 182 16.01 -38.30 16.11
N GLU A 183 16.24 -38.52 17.40
CA GLU A 183 16.07 -37.45 18.38
C GLU A 183 17.18 -36.41 18.21
N PRO A 184 16.86 -35.10 18.17
CA PRO A 184 17.86 -34.07 17.99
C PRO A 184 18.84 -34.00 19.17
N VAL A 185 20.11 -33.76 18.84
CA VAL A 185 21.21 -33.66 19.81
C VAL A 185 21.42 -32.22 20.33
N GLY A 186 20.81 -31.25 19.66
CA GLY A 186 20.94 -29.83 19.96
C GLY A 186 20.14 -28.97 18.99
N THR A 187 20.29 -27.66 19.13
CA THR A 187 19.58 -26.67 18.32
C THR A 187 20.55 -25.57 17.89
N MET A 188 20.51 -25.20 16.63
CA MET A 188 21.24 -24.06 16.08
C MET A 188 20.28 -22.92 15.79
N LEU A 189 20.62 -21.71 16.22
CA LEU A 189 19.88 -20.49 15.91
C LEU A 189 20.78 -19.51 15.16
N PHE A 190 20.28 -19.01 14.05
CA PHE A 190 20.79 -17.90 13.29
C PHE A 190 19.92 -16.70 13.62
N VAL A 191 20.54 -15.59 14.01
CA VAL A 191 19.82 -14.46 14.59
C VAL A 191 20.17 -13.19 13.81
N ARG A 192 19.14 -12.43 13.42
CA ARG A 192 19.29 -11.19 12.67
C ARG A 192 18.42 -10.09 13.28
N TYR A 193 19.03 -8.94 13.55
CA TYR A 193 18.30 -7.75 13.96
C TYR A 193 17.64 -7.07 12.77
N TRP A 194 16.41 -6.60 12.97
CA TRP A 194 15.74 -5.69 12.05
C TRP A 194 16.01 -4.23 12.41
N ASN A 195 17.31 -3.91 12.56
CA ASN A 195 17.79 -2.56 12.82
C ASN A 195 17.79 -1.70 11.55
N ASP A 196 18.12 -0.41 11.71
CA ASP A 196 18.13 0.56 10.61
C ASP A 196 18.99 0.10 9.42
N ALA A 197 20.16 -0.50 9.66
CA ALA A 197 21.04 -0.96 8.59
C ALA A 197 20.42 -2.10 7.76
N GLN A 198 19.74 -3.04 8.42
CA GLN A 198 19.02 -4.12 7.74
C GLN A 198 17.77 -3.60 7.01
N LEU A 199 17.04 -2.67 7.62
CA LEU A 199 15.88 -2.02 7.00
C LEU A 199 16.30 -1.19 5.79
N GLU A 200 17.43 -0.47 5.84
CA GLU A 200 17.97 0.29 4.71
C GLU A 200 18.40 -0.65 3.56
N ARG A 201 19.04 -1.78 3.88
CA ARG A 201 19.38 -2.80 2.87
C ARG A 201 18.13 -3.31 2.15
N LEU A 202 17.11 -3.69 2.91
CA LEU A 202 15.85 -4.17 2.34
C LEU A 202 15.10 -3.06 1.59
N SER A 203 15.14 -1.82 2.10
CA SER A 203 14.56 -0.63 1.46
C SER A 203 15.17 -0.40 0.08
N ALA A 204 16.50 -0.51 -0.04
CA ALA A 204 17.22 -0.38 -1.30
C ALA A 204 16.83 -1.48 -2.31
N MET A 205 16.59 -2.72 -1.83
CA MET A 205 16.15 -3.83 -2.69
C MET A 205 14.70 -3.67 -3.17
N LEU A 206 13.81 -3.15 -2.32
CA LEU A 206 12.39 -2.97 -2.62
C LEU A 206 12.08 -1.66 -3.36
N GLY A 207 12.96 -0.67 -3.23
CA GLY A 207 12.69 0.70 -3.67
C GLY A 207 11.55 1.34 -2.87
N SER A 208 11.43 1.01 -1.58
CA SER A 208 10.46 1.55 -0.63
C SER A 208 11.15 1.85 0.70
N ALA A 209 10.64 2.82 1.45
CA ALA A 209 11.10 3.10 2.80
C ALA A 209 10.46 2.11 3.77
N LEU A 210 11.28 1.35 4.49
CA LEU A 210 10.80 0.39 5.48
C LEU A 210 10.92 0.93 6.90
N SER A 211 9.93 0.63 7.73
CA SER A 211 9.98 0.86 9.17
C SER A 211 9.24 -0.23 9.93
N VAL A 212 9.63 -0.48 11.16
CA VAL A 212 8.93 -1.41 12.06
C VAL A 212 8.03 -0.61 13.00
N THR A 213 6.81 -1.11 13.23
CA THR A 213 5.83 -0.53 14.17
C THR A 213 5.12 -1.63 14.96
N ASP A 214 4.79 -1.35 16.22
CA ASP A 214 4.09 -2.30 17.10
C ASP A 214 2.56 -2.26 16.92
N SER A 215 2.03 -1.24 16.25
CA SER A 215 0.58 -1.02 16.13
C SER A 215 0.01 -1.39 14.76
N ILE A 216 -1.07 -2.17 14.77
CA ILE A 216 -1.92 -2.47 13.60
C ILE A 216 -2.71 -1.24 13.15
N SER A 217 -2.80 -0.21 14.00
CA SER A 217 -3.75 0.90 13.88
C SER A 217 -3.64 1.72 12.57
N ARG A 218 -2.70 1.41 11.68
CA ARG A 218 -2.51 2.03 10.36
C ARG A 218 -2.54 1.05 9.18
N SER A 219 -3.25 -0.07 9.29
CA SER A 219 -3.36 -1.03 8.18
C SER A 219 -4.07 -0.47 6.94
N GLU A 220 -4.84 0.62 7.07
CA GLU A 220 -5.54 1.25 5.94
C GLU A 220 -4.82 2.53 5.50
N ALA A 221 -4.71 2.73 4.19
CA ALA A 221 -4.19 3.96 3.61
C ALA A 221 -5.03 5.14 4.10
N THR A 222 -4.40 6.05 4.82
CA THR A 222 -5.07 7.26 5.29
C THR A 222 -5.33 8.20 4.12
N GLU A 223 -6.25 9.14 4.31
CA GLU A 223 -6.49 10.20 3.33
C GLU A 223 -5.20 10.99 3.03
N GLU A 224 -4.33 11.16 4.03
CA GLU A 224 -3.00 11.78 3.89
C GLU A 224 -2.04 10.96 3.01
N ASP A 225 -2.04 9.62 3.14
CA ASP A 225 -1.24 8.74 2.28
C ASP A 225 -1.72 8.83 0.82
N ARG A 226 -3.04 8.93 0.62
CA ARG A 226 -3.65 9.13 -0.70
C ARG A 226 -3.30 10.49 -1.29
N GLU A 227 -3.35 11.55 -0.47
CA GLU A 227 -2.94 12.91 -0.85
C GLU A 227 -1.48 12.98 -1.28
N SER A 228 -0.59 12.33 -0.53
CA SER A 228 0.84 12.30 -0.83
C SER A 228 1.23 11.32 -1.95
N SER A 229 0.27 10.57 -2.51
CA SER A 229 0.50 9.54 -3.55
C SER A 229 1.52 8.47 -3.10
N SER A 230 1.55 8.19 -1.79
CA SER A 230 2.37 7.14 -1.20
C SER A 230 1.57 5.85 -1.11
N VAL A 231 2.10 4.77 -1.67
CA VAL A 231 1.57 3.42 -1.46
C VAL A 231 2.15 2.91 -0.15
N VAL A 232 1.27 2.62 0.80
CA VAL A 232 1.63 2.04 2.11
C VAL A 232 1.16 0.60 2.15
N SER A 233 2.05 -0.33 2.47
CA SER A 233 1.72 -1.71 2.78
C SER A 233 2.20 -2.06 4.19
N MET A 234 1.48 -2.97 4.84
CA MET A 234 1.85 -3.51 6.14
C MET A 234 1.89 -5.03 6.09
N SER A 235 2.97 -5.60 6.60
CA SER A 235 3.14 -7.05 6.75
C SER A 235 3.42 -7.41 8.20
N SER A 236 2.72 -8.40 8.73
CA SER A 236 2.92 -8.88 10.11
C SER A 236 4.26 -9.60 10.24
N LEU A 237 4.99 -9.29 11.31
CA LEU A 237 6.17 -10.03 11.76
C LEU A 237 5.71 -11.04 12.80
N GLY A 238 5.49 -12.28 12.36
CA GLY A 238 4.99 -13.36 13.21
C GLY A 238 6.09 -14.02 14.04
N ASP A 239 5.79 -14.37 15.28
CA ASP A 239 6.60 -15.32 16.05
C ASP A 239 6.56 -16.72 15.41
N ILE A 240 7.23 -17.67 16.06
CA ILE A 240 7.27 -19.07 15.60
C ILE A 240 5.89 -19.74 15.54
N ASP A 241 4.92 -19.24 16.33
CA ASP A 241 3.54 -19.70 16.39
C ASP A 241 2.61 -18.82 15.53
N SER A 242 3.17 -17.97 14.67
CA SER A 242 2.48 -17.01 13.78
C SER A 242 1.69 -15.90 14.51
N GLN A 243 1.98 -15.64 15.78
CA GLN A 243 1.45 -14.49 16.52
C GLN A 243 2.23 -13.23 16.17
N ALA A 244 1.55 -12.11 15.89
CA ALA A 244 2.24 -10.89 15.51
C ALA A 244 3.04 -10.29 16.67
N VAL A 245 4.35 -10.16 16.48
CA VAL A 245 5.29 -9.47 17.38
C VAL A 245 5.43 -8.00 16.99
N GLY A 246 5.20 -7.69 15.71
CA GLY A 246 5.20 -6.34 15.18
C GLY A 246 4.77 -6.31 13.72
N TYR A 247 4.91 -5.16 13.08
CA TYR A 247 4.54 -4.95 11.68
C TYR A 247 5.66 -4.24 10.93
N LEU A 248 5.97 -4.75 9.75
CA LEU A 248 6.78 -4.05 8.77
C LEU A 248 5.87 -3.13 7.96
N LYS A 249 6.05 -1.81 8.12
CA LYS A 249 5.48 -0.79 7.24
C LYS A 249 6.44 -0.56 6.08
N SER A 250 5.93 -0.64 4.86
CA SER A 250 6.62 -0.22 3.65
C SER A 250 5.88 0.96 3.04
N GLU A 251 6.62 2.02 2.74
CA GLU A 251 6.09 3.25 2.17
C GLU A 251 6.84 3.61 0.90
N ARG A 252 6.12 3.76 -0.20
CA ARG A 252 6.71 4.12 -1.49
C ARG A 252 5.93 5.24 -2.14
N ARG A 253 6.62 6.34 -2.45
CA ARG A 253 6.05 7.38 -3.31
C ARG A 253 6.01 6.89 -4.75
N SER A 254 4.82 6.95 -5.35
CA SER A 254 4.62 6.58 -6.75
C SER A 254 4.47 7.84 -7.60
N GLU A 255 5.52 8.19 -8.34
CA GLU A 255 5.47 9.30 -9.29
C GLU A 255 4.37 9.10 -10.34
N SER A 256 4.11 7.84 -10.73
CA SER A 256 3.03 7.50 -11.67
C SER A 256 1.65 7.83 -11.09
N LEU A 257 1.41 7.57 -9.80
CA LEU A 257 0.15 7.93 -9.14
C LEU A 257 0.02 9.46 -9.01
N ALA A 258 1.11 10.15 -8.65
CA ALA A 258 1.12 11.61 -8.60
C ALA A 258 0.84 12.23 -9.99
N ALA A 259 1.42 11.66 -11.05
CA ALA A 259 1.18 12.07 -12.43
C ALA A 259 -0.27 11.80 -12.89
N LEU A 260 -0.83 10.64 -12.54
CA LEU A 260 -2.23 10.31 -12.83
C LEU A 260 -3.19 11.26 -12.10
N ARG A 261 -2.96 11.53 -10.82
CA ARG A 261 -3.78 12.44 -10.02
C ARG A 261 -3.72 13.88 -10.53
N SER A 262 -2.52 14.38 -10.83
CA SER A 262 -2.36 15.72 -11.42
C SER A 262 -2.96 15.81 -12.83
N GLY A 263 -2.84 14.74 -13.63
CA GLY A 263 -3.50 14.60 -14.93
C GLY A 263 -5.02 14.60 -14.83
N ALA A 264 -5.60 13.90 -13.85
CA ALA A 264 -7.04 13.86 -13.59
C ALA A 264 -7.56 15.25 -13.17
N ASN A 265 -6.87 15.93 -12.24
CA ASN A 265 -7.21 17.30 -11.84
C ASN A 265 -7.13 18.30 -13.00
N ARG A 266 -6.10 18.18 -13.85
CA ARG A 266 -5.96 19.02 -15.05
C ARG A 266 -7.08 18.76 -16.05
N SER A 267 -7.40 17.49 -16.31
CA SER A 267 -8.48 17.08 -17.21
C SER A 267 -9.83 17.58 -16.68
N PHE A 268 -10.06 17.48 -15.37
CA PHE A 268 -11.23 18.05 -14.70
C PHE A 268 -11.34 19.57 -14.92
N GLY A 269 -10.25 20.31 -14.72
CA GLY A 269 -10.24 21.75 -14.98
C GLY A 269 -10.57 22.10 -16.43
N ILE A 270 -10.04 21.32 -17.40
CA ILE A 270 -10.35 21.50 -18.83
C ILE A 270 -11.82 21.20 -19.12
N TYR A 271 -12.37 20.10 -18.59
CA TYR A 271 -13.78 19.76 -18.80
C TYR A 271 -14.72 20.78 -18.16
N MET A 272 -14.39 21.30 -16.98
CA MET A 272 -15.18 22.37 -16.36
C MET A 272 -15.09 23.67 -17.16
N ALA A 273 -13.91 24.05 -17.65
CA ALA A 273 -13.76 25.22 -18.50
C ALA A 273 -14.56 25.07 -19.81
N LEU A 274 -14.50 23.89 -20.44
CA LEU A 274 -15.26 23.59 -21.66
C LEU A 274 -16.77 23.60 -21.41
N ALA A 275 -17.22 23.02 -20.29
CA ALA A 275 -18.61 23.06 -19.84
C ALA A 275 -19.08 24.50 -19.65
N SER A 276 -18.36 25.31 -18.87
CA SER A 276 -18.67 26.72 -18.63
C SER A 276 -18.67 27.53 -19.93
N CYS A 277 -17.71 27.29 -20.83
CA CYS A 277 -17.63 27.95 -22.13
C CYS A 277 -18.85 27.62 -23.00
N THR A 278 -19.22 26.33 -23.07
CA THR A 278 -20.40 25.87 -23.82
C THR A 278 -21.69 26.47 -23.26
N LEU A 279 -21.81 26.52 -21.94
CA LEU A 279 -22.94 27.17 -21.24
C LEU A 279 -23.02 28.66 -21.54
N PHE A 280 -21.88 29.35 -21.43
CA PHE A 280 -21.78 30.79 -21.71
C PHE A 280 -22.13 31.10 -23.17
N LEU A 281 -21.58 30.33 -24.12
CA LEU A 281 -21.86 30.49 -25.54
C LEU A 281 -23.33 30.22 -25.86
N GLY A 282 -23.91 29.17 -25.27
CA GLY A 282 -25.34 28.86 -25.41
C GLY A 282 -26.23 30.01 -24.92
N PHE A 283 -25.94 30.57 -23.75
CA PHE A 283 -26.65 31.72 -23.23
C PHE A 283 -26.47 32.97 -24.10
N ALA A 284 -25.23 33.26 -24.51
CA ALA A 284 -24.88 34.41 -25.33
C ALA A 284 -25.52 34.37 -26.73
N LEU A 285 -25.75 33.18 -27.30
CA LEU A 285 -26.42 33.02 -28.59
C LEU A 285 -27.96 33.00 -28.46
N LEU A 286 -28.50 32.31 -27.45
CA LEU A 286 -29.95 32.19 -27.27
C LEU A 286 -30.60 33.51 -26.85
N VAL A 287 -29.96 34.29 -25.96
CA VAL A 287 -30.56 35.51 -25.45
C VAL A 287 -30.84 36.53 -26.56
N PRO A 288 -29.89 36.89 -27.46
CA PRO A 288 -30.18 37.79 -28.57
C PRO A 288 -31.20 37.20 -29.55
N TRP A 289 -31.06 35.93 -29.93
CA TRP A 289 -31.92 35.30 -30.92
C TRP A 289 -33.38 35.15 -30.47
N VAL A 290 -33.61 34.95 -29.16
CA VAL A 290 -34.97 34.81 -28.62
C VAL A 290 -35.50 36.15 -28.10
N ALA A 291 -34.72 36.88 -27.31
CA ALA A 291 -35.21 38.09 -26.67
C ALA A 291 -35.35 39.27 -27.63
N TYR A 292 -34.49 39.38 -28.66
CA TYR A 292 -34.54 40.50 -29.60
C TYR A 292 -35.79 40.45 -30.49
N PRO A 293 -36.15 39.33 -31.15
CA PRO A 293 -37.37 39.25 -31.94
C PRO A 293 -38.64 39.41 -31.09
N VAL A 294 -38.68 38.82 -29.90
CA VAL A 294 -39.82 38.97 -28.97
C VAL A 294 -40.01 40.42 -28.56
N LYS A 295 -38.92 41.16 -28.26
CA LYS A 295 -38.99 42.60 -27.99
C LYS A 295 -39.50 43.38 -29.20
N ARG A 296 -38.99 43.09 -30.41
CA ARG A 296 -39.45 43.75 -31.64
C ARG A 296 -40.93 43.50 -31.92
N LEU A 297 -41.39 42.25 -31.80
CA LEU A 297 -42.81 41.87 -31.91
C LEU A 297 -43.67 42.63 -30.91
N ARG A 298 -43.25 42.69 -29.63
CA ARG A 298 -43.95 43.44 -28.58
C ARG A 298 -44.06 44.93 -28.93
N SER A 299 -42.95 45.54 -29.37
CA SER A 299 -42.93 46.95 -29.76
C SER A 299 -43.73 47.27 -31.03
N ALA A 300 -43.91 46.32 -31.95
CA ALA A 300 -44.78 46.49 -33.12
C ALA A 300 -46.27 46.37 -32.75
N LEU A 301 -46.62 45.41 -31.90
CA LEU A 301 -47.98 45.22 -31.37
C LEU A 301 -48.45 46.40 -30.50
N ASP A 302 -47.57 46.99 -29.71
CA ASP A 302 -47.89 48.18 -28.90
C ASP A 302 -48.13 49.41 -29.78
N ARG A 303 -47.40 49.54 -30.89
CA ARG A 303 -47.53 50.64 -31.86
C ARG A 303 -48.73 50.50 -32.81
N GLY A 304 -49.39 49.34 -32.87
CA GLY A 304 -50.59 49.13 -33.69
C GLY A 304 -50.37 49.16 -35.20
N SER A 305 -49.11 49.14 -35.67
CA SER A 305 -48.76 49.11 -37.08
C SER A 305 -48.77 47.67 -37.59
N ALA A 306 -49.64 47.35 -38.54
CA ALA A 306 -49.72 46.06 -39.22
C ALA A 306 -48.73 45.94 -40.40
N ASP A 307 -47.61 46.67 -40.37
CA ASP A 307 -46.62 46.56 -41.42
C ASP A 307 -45.88 45.21 -41.29
N PRO A 308 -45.74 44.45 -42.39
CA PRO A 308 -45.08 43.16 -42.39
C PRO A 308 -43.59 43.33 -42.07
N ILE A 309 -43.12 42.42 -41.21
CA ILE A 309 -41.73 42.29 -40.75
C ILE A 309 -40.85 41.78 -41.90
#